data_AF-W3VCC4-F1
#
_entry.id   AF-W3VCC4-F1
#
_cell.length_a   1.000
_cell.length_b   1.000
_cell.length_c   1.000
_cell.angle_alpha   90.00
_cell.angle_beta   90.00
_cell.angle_gamma   90.00
#
_symmetry.space_group_name_H-M   'P 1'
#
loop_
_entity.id
_entity.type
_entity.pdbx_description
1 polymer ?
#
loop_
_entity_poly.entity_id
_entity_poly.type
_entity_poly.pdbx_seq_one_letter_code
_entity_poly.pdbx_strand_id
1 'polypeptide(L)'
;MTAMKIISVASLKTFWEKHPDADPESRSAKVREDVIRTKQDYQEALKAIASLFDNQPEIGTPEFDHMEVMVLLIEAYEAERYPIDPPDPIEAIKFRMEQSGLTVKDLEPAIGKTNRVYEILNGKR
;
A
#
# COMPACT_ATOMS: atom_id res chain seq x y z
N MET A 1 -25.13 11.77 -9.79
CA MET A 1 -23.98 11.93 -8.88
C MET A 1 -24.19 13.23 -8.11
N THR A 2 -24.03 13.35 -6.81
CA THR A 2 -23.59 12.49 -5.72
C THR A 2 -23.69 13.39 -4.49
N ALA A 3 -24.08 12.85 -3.33
CA ALA A 3 -23.48 13.18 -2.04
C ALA A 3 -24.41 12.66 -0.94
N MET A 4 -23.85 11.73 -0.16
CA MET A 4 -24.47 10.91 0.87
C MET A 4 -25.39 11.69 1.82
N LYS A 5 -26.61 11.16 1.98
CA LYS A 5 -27.66 11.69 2.85
C LYS A 5 -27.34 11.42 4.32
N ILE A 6 -27.47 12.49 5.09
CA ILE A 6 -27.58 12.58 6.56
C ILE A 6 -28.60 11.54 7.05
N ILE A 7 -28.21 10.61 7.91
CA ILE A 7 -29.15 9.75 8.66
C ILE A 7 -29.38 10.39 10.03
N SER A 8 -30.58 10.93 10.21
CA SER A 8 -31.04 11.51 11.48
C SER A 8 -31.12 10.45 12.58
N VAL A 9 -30.84 10.84 13.83
CA VAL A 9 -30.98 10.01 15.05
C VAL A 9 -32.37 9.36 15.15
N ALA A 10 -33.40 10.00 14.58
CA ALA A 10 -34.76 9.44 14.50
C ALA A 10 -34.84 8.16 13.64
N SER A 11 -34.03 8.06 12.58
CA SER A 11 -34.03 6.91 11.66
C SER A 11 -33.31 5.69 12.24
N LEU A 12 -32.35 5.90 13.14
CA LEU A 12 -31.61 4.82 13.80
C LEU A 12 -32.46 4.12 14.87
N LYS A 13 -33.33 4.87 15.57
CA LYS A 13 -34.26 4.33 16.56
C LYS A 13 -35.30 3.41 15.91
N THR A 14 -35.87 3.82 14.77
CA THR A 14 -36.88 3.03 14.03
C THR A 14 -36.29 1.76 13.42
N PHE A 15 -35.01 1.79 13.03
CA PHE A 15 -34.31 0.62 12.52
C PHE A 15 -34.08 -0.44 13.62
N TRP A 16 -33.74 0.00 14.84
CA TRP A 16 -33.51 -0.87 16.00
C TRP A 16 -34.79 -1.49 16.58
N GLU A 17 -35.93 -0.80 16.49
CA GLU A 17 -37.23 -1.36 16.91
C GLU A 17 -37.74 -2.47 15.99
N LYS A 18 -37.29 -2.50 14.73
CA LYS A 18 -37.72 -3.50 13.72
C LYS A 18 -36.84 -4.76 13.66
N HIS A 19 -35.69 -4.74 14.31
CA HIS A 19 -34.70 -5.83 14.28
C HIS A 19 -34.16 -6.09 15.71
N PRO A 20 -34.98 -6.65 16.62
CA PRO A 20 -34.64 -6.86 18.04
C PRO A 20 -33.54 -7.92 18.27
N ASP A 21 -33.27 -8.71 17.24
CA ASP A 21 -32.28 -9.79 17.15
C ASP A 21 -30.94 -9.34 16.56
N ALA A 22 -30.82 -8.05 16.18
CA ALA A 22 -29.53 -7.46 15.88
C ALA A 22 -28.70 -7.38 17.16
N ASP A 23 -27.73 -8.28 17.32
CA ASP A 23 -26.79 -8.22 18.44
C ASP A 23 -26.04 -6.87 18.44
N PRO A 24 -26.19 -6.01 19.47
CA PRO A 24 -25.49 -4.74 19.54
C PRO A 24 -23.96 -4.90 19.54
N GLU A 25 -23.44 -6.05 19.99
CA GLU A 25 -22.01 -6.33 20.07
C GLU A 25 -21.41 -6.79 18.74
N SER A 26 -22.22 -7.23 17.77
CA SER A 26 -21.77 -7.63 16.44
C SER A 26 -21.15 -6.50 15.59
N ARG A 27 -21.24 -5.25 16.07
CA ARG A 27 -20.57 -4.06 15.49
C ARG A 27 -19.28 -3.64 16.21
N SER A 28 -18.83 -4.36 17.24
CA SER A 28 -17.69 -3.94 18.08
C SER A 28 -16.33 -4.49 17.67
N ALA A 29 -16.28 -5.46 16.74
CA ALA A 29 -15.01 -6.07 16.33
C ALA A 29 -14.99 -6.53 14.86
N LYS A 30 -15.86 -5.95 14.02
CA LYS A 30 -15.76 -6.13 12.58
C LYS A 30 -14.86 -5.04 12.05
N VAL A 31 -13.67 -5.40 11.57
CA VAL A 31 -12.80 -4.51 10.79
C VAL A 31 -13.71 -3.76 9.83
N ARG A 32 -13.70 -2.43 9.88
CA ARG A 32 -14.51 -1.63 8.96
C ARG A 32 -14.06 -2.02 7.55
N GLU A 33 -14.90 -2.76 6.84
CA GLU A 33 -14.70 -3.16 5.42
C GLU A 33 -14.63 -1.94 4.48
N ASP A 34 -14.76 -0.73 5.05
CA ASP A 34 -14.90 0.53 4.34
C ASP A 34 -13.67 1.42 4.51
N VAL A 35 -12.68 1.22 3.63
CA VAL A 35 -11.64 2.19 3.24
C VAL A 35 -10.62 2.56 4.33
N ILE A 36 -9.34 2.35 4.01
CA ILE A 36 -8.21 2.78 4.84
C ILE A 36 -7.99 4.29 4.65
N ARG A 37 -8.16 5.09 5.71
CA ARG A 37 -8.00 6.57 5.63
C ARG A 37 -6.96 7.10 6.58
N THR A 38 -6.85 6.47 7.75
CA THR A 38 -5.94 6.86 8.82
C THR A 38 -4.79 5.85 8.92
N LYS A 39 -3.70 6.29 9.57
CA LYS A 39 -2.59 5.40 9.90
C LYS A 39 -3.04 4.24 10.80
N GLN A 40 -4.03 4.45 11.65
CA GLN A 40 -4.57 3.40 12.51
C GLN A 40 -5.27 2.33 11.68
N ASP A 41 -6.17 2.71 10.76
CA ASP A 41 -6.85 1.77 9.86
C ASP A 41 -5.84 0.94 9.07
N TYR A 42 -4.78 1.58 8.59
CA TYR A 42 -3.69 0.92 7.85
C TYR A 42 -2.97 -0.13 8.70
N GLN A 43 -2.66 0.19 9.95
CA GLN A 43 -2.00 -0.76 10.86
C GLN A 43 -2.91 -1.92 11.26
N GLU A 44 -4.21 -1.67 11.41
CA GLU A 44 -5.20 -2.72 11.68
C GLU A 44 -5.38 -3.63 10.46
N ALA A 45 -5.44 -3.06 9.25
CA ALA A 45 -5.52 -3.81 7.99
C ALA A 45 -4.30 -4.72 7.80
N LEU A 46 -3.07 -4.20 7.99
CA LEU A 46 -1.84 -5.00 7.92
C LEU A 46 -1.88 -6.18 8.90
N LYS A 47 -2.29 -5.94 10.14
CA LYS A 47 -2.41 -7.02 11.14
C LYS A 47 -3.44 -8.06 10.76
N ALA A 48 -4.56 -7.63 10.19
CA ALA A 48 -5.66 -8.52 9.80
C ALA A 48 -5.25 -9.50 8.70
N ILE A 49 -4.40 -9.08 7.76
CA ILE A 49 -3.95 -9.94 6.65
C ILE A 49 -2.60 -10.60 6.87
N ALA A 50 -1.84 -10.19 7.90
CA ALA A 50 -0.48 -10.72 8.14
C ALA A 50 -0.44 -12.25 8.22
N SER A 51 -1.36 -12.88 8.95
CA SER A 51 -1.42 -14.34 9.08
C SER A 51 -1.85 -15.05 7.80
N LEU A 52 -2.48 -14.35 6.87
CA LEU A 52 -2.93 -14.90 5.58
C LEU A 52 -1.77 -15.04 4.59
N PHE A 53 -0.65 -14.34 4.78
CA PHE A 53 0.53 -14.54 3.92
C PHE A 53 1.28 -15.83 4.25
N ASP A 54 1.28 -16.26 5.51
CA ASP A 54 1.86 -17.54 5.92
C ASP A 54 0.93 -18.73 5.62
N ASN A 55 -0.38 -18.49 5.61
CA ASN A 55 -1.42 -19.48 5.36
C ASN A 55 -2.43 -18.94 4.34
N GLN A 56 -1.98 -18.86 3.09
CA GLN A 56 -2.77 -18.25 2.02
C GLN A 56 -4.07 -19.03 1.75
N PRO A 57 -5.25 -18.37 1.76
CA PRO A 57 -6.50 -19.00 1.38
C PRO A 57 -6.48 -19.49 -0.07
N GLU A 58 -7.30 -20.49 -0.38
CA GLU A 58 -7.43 -21.00 -1.75
C GLU A 58 -8.11 -19.96 -2.66
N ILE A 59 -7.63 -19.84 -3.90
CA ILE A 59 -8.18 -18.91 -4.88
C ILE A 59 -9.67 -19.21 -5.14
N GLY A 60 -10.48 -18.16 -5.16
CA GLY A 60 -11.93 -18.25 -5.37
C GLY A 60 -12.72 -18.59 -4.10
N THR A 61 -12.08 -18.61 -2.93
CA THR A 61 -12.76 -18.64 -1.64
C THR A 61 -13.12 -17.23 -1.17
N PRO A 62 -14.22 -17.05 -0.40
CA PRO A 62 -14.55 -15.76 0.18
C PRO A 62 -13.41 -15.14 1.02
N GLU A 63 -12.62 -15.99 1.68
CA GLU A 63 -11.45 -15.58 2.46
C GLU A 63 -10.34 -15.01 1.57
N PHE A 64 -10.10 -15.62 0.40
CA PHE A 64 -9.15 -15.10 -0.59
C PHE A 64 -9.64 -13.78 -1.17
N ASP A 65 -10.92 -13.69 -1.54
CA ASP A 65 -11.51 -12.46 -2.09
C ASP A 65 -11.39 -11.30 -1.08
N HIS A 66 -11.63 -11.58 0.21
CA HIS A 66 -11.44 -10.60 1.28
C HIS A 66 -9.97 -10.18 1.42
N MET A 67 -9.03 -11.13 1.38
CA MET A 67 -7.60 -10.83 1.42
C MET A 67 -7.19 -9.94 0.25
N GLU A 68 -7.62 -10.26 -0.97
CA GLU A 68 -7.30 -9.52 -2.18
C GLU A 68 -7.81 -8.08 -2.11
N VAL A 69 -9.07 -7.88 -1.69
CA VAL A 69 -9.64 -6.54 -1.49
C VAL A 69 -8.84 -5.75 -0.46
N MET A 70 -8.45 -6.38 0.65
CA MET A 70 -7.70 -5.69 1.70
C MET A 70 -6.29 -5.29 1.24
N VAL A 71 -5.61 -6.16 0.49
CA VAL A 71 -4.31 -5.85 -0.14
C VAL A 71 -4.45 -4.64 -1.08
N LEU A 72 -5.48 -4.62 -1.94
CA LEU A 72 -5.71 -3.51 -2.86
C LEU A 72 -5.95 -2.17 -2.13
N LEU A 73 -6.67 -2.20 -1.01
CA LEU A 73 -6.90 -1.00 -0.18
C LEU A 73 -5.62 -0.51 0.50
N ILE A 74 -4.77 -1.44 0.96
CA ILE A 74 -3.47 -1.12 1.55
C ILE A 74 -2.57 -0.46 0.49
N GLU A 75 -2.46 -1.07 -0.69
CA GLU A 75 -1.69 -0.53 -1.81
C GLU A 75 -2.15 0.89 -2.20
N ALA A 76 -3.48 1.11 -2.27
CA ALA A 76 -4.03 2.43 -2.57
C ALA A 76 -3.67 3.48 -1.52
N TYR A 77 -3.72 3.11 -0.22
CA TYR A 77 -3.30 4.00 0.87
C TYR A 77 -1.79 4.31 0.82
N GLU A 78 -0.97 3.30 0.56
CA GLU A 78 0.49 3.44 0.47
C GLU A 78 0.90 4.30 -0.73
N ALA A 79 0.28 4.12 -1.89
CA ALA A 79 0.58 4.92 -3.08
C ALA A 79 0.37 6.43 -2.86
N GLU A 80 -0.64 6.83 -2.06
CA GLU A 80 -0.88 8.24 -1.73
C GLU A 80 0.11 8.77 -0.68
N ARG A 81 0.50 7.95 0.30
CA ARG A 81 1.18 8.41 1.53
C ARG A 81 2.66 8.10 1.61
N TYR A 82 3.09 7.06 0.91
CA TYR A 82 4.45 6.56 0.86
C TYR A 82 4.87 6.41 -0.62
N PRO A 83 4.91 7.53 -1.38
CA PRO A 83 5.39 7.47 -2.74
C PRO A 83 6.81 6.89 -2.76
N ILE A 84 7.06 5.95 -3.66
CA ILE A 84 8.39 5.41 -3.88
C ILE A 84 9.17 6.49 -4.63
N ASP A 85 9.99 7.24 -3.89
CA ASP A 85 10.93 8.16 -4.50
C ASP A 85 11.90 7.36 -5.40
N PRO A 86 12.27 7.89 -6.58
CA PRO A 86 13.30 7.26 -7.38
C PRO A 86 14.58 7.14 -6.54
N PRO A 87 15.34 6.04 -6.69
CA PRO A 87 16.63 5.94 -6.04
C PRO A 87 17.48 7.15 -6.43
N ASP A 88 18.35 7.59 -5.51
CA ASP A 88 19.34 8.61 -5.85
C ASP A 88 20.04 8.22 -7.16
N PRO A 89 20.09 9.09 -8.19
CA PRO A 89 20.56 8.71 -9.51
C PRO A 89 21.98 8.12 -9.51
N ILE A 90 22.85 8.55 -8.59
CA ILE A 90 24.21 8.04 -8.47
C ILE A 90 24.17 6.63 -7.88
N GLU A 91 23.39 6.41 -6.82
CA GLU A 91 23.22 5.09 -6.23
C GLU A 91 22.56 4.12 -7.23
N ALA A 92 21.62 4.58 -8.06
CA ALA A 92 21.05 3.78 -9.13
C ALA A 92 22.09 3.35 -10.17
N ILE A 93 23.02 4.24 -10.55
CA ILE A 93 24.13 3.90 -11.46
C ILE A 93 25.07 2.88 -10.81
N LYS A 94 25.48 3.10 -9.56
CA LYS A 94 26.36 2.17 -8.82
C LYS A 94 25.73 0.80 -8.66
N PHE A 95 24.45 0.75 -8.29
CA PHE A 95 23.68 -0.47 -8.20
C PHE A 95 23.66 -1.21 -9.54
N ARG A 96 23.42 -0.51 -10.65
CA ARG A 96 23.45 -1.12 -11.98
C ARG A 96 24.85 -1.65 -12.34
N MET A 97 25.90 -0.93 -11.97
CA MET A 97 27.28 -1.38 -12.16
C MET A 97 27.55 -2.68 -11.41
N GLU A 98 27.14 -2.76 -10.14
CA GLU A 98 27.29 -3.96 -9.31
C GLU A 98 26.52 -5.15 -9.89
N GLN A 99 25.22 -4.98 -10.20
CA GLN A 99 24.36 -6.04 -10.72
C GLN A 99 24.82 -6.59 -12.08
N SER A 100 25.48 -5.76 -12.89
CA SER A 100 25.91 -6.12 -14.25
C SER A 100 27.42 -6.35 -14.38
N GLY A 101 28.18 -6.24 -13.27
CA GLY A 101 29.64 -6.34 -13.29
C GLY A 101 30.33 -5.27 -14.15
N LEU A 102 29.72 -4.09 -14.31
CA LEU A 102 30.26 -3.01 -15.15
C LEU A 102 31.33 -2.24 -14.41
N THR A 103 32.40 -1.91 -15.12
CA THR A 103 33.42 -0.98 -14.64
C THR A 103 33.10 0.45 -15.04
N VAL A 104 33.80 1.42 -14.45
CA VAL A 104 33.69 2.84 -14.83
C VAL A 104 33.98 3.05 -16.32
N LYS A 105 34.90 2.24 -16.89
CA LYS A 105 35.27 2.32 -18.32
C LYS A 105 34.11 1.90 -19.22
N ASP A 106 33.29 0.97 -18.78
CA ASP A 106 32.14 0.47 -19.56
C ASP A 106 31.01 1.51 -19.65
N LEU A 107 31.04 2.55 -18.80
CA LEU A 107 30.10 3.66 -18.86
C LEU A 107 30.50 4.75 -19.87
N GLU A 108 31.71 4.70 -20.45
CA GLU A 108 32.18 5.73 -21.38
C GLU A 108 31.26 5.96 -22.59
N PRO A 109 30.67 4.93 -23.23
CA PRO A 109 29.76 5.11 -24.36
C PRO A 109 28.47 5.85 -24.02
N ALA A 110 28.01 5.77 -22.76
CA ALA A 110 26.75 6.37 -22.32
C ALA A 110 26.93 7.74 -21.67
N ILE A 111 28.03 7.95 -20.94
CA ILE A 111 28.26 9.13 -20.09
C ILE A 111 29.38 10.04 -20.65
N GLY A 112 30.34 9.46 -21.37
CA GLY A 112 31.56 10.13 -21.82
C GLY A 112 32.81 9.65 -21.08
N LYS A 113 33.96 10.26 -21.38
CA LYS A 113 35.28 9.83 -20.87
C LYS A 113 35.30 9.57 -19.36
N THR A 114 36.13 8.64 -18.90
CA THR A 114 36.30 8.22 -17.49
C THR A 114 36.28 9.36 -16.47
N ASN A 115 36.94 10.51 -16.73
CA ASN A 115 36.93 11.67 -15.83
C ASN A 115 35.50 12.19 -15.56
N ARG A 116 34.66 12.26 -16.59
CA ARG A 116 33.25 12.68 -16.51
C ARG A 116 32.43 11.68 -15.71
N VAL A 117 32.68 10.39 -15.89
CA VAL A 117 32.01 9.33 -15.14
C VAL A 117 32.29 9.47 -13.65
N TYR A 118 33.55 9.67 -13.25
CA TYR A 118 33.90 9.91 -11.85
C TYR A 118 33.34 11.22 -11.30
N GLU A 119 33.25 12.29 -12.08
CA GLU A 119 32.58 13.52 -11.63
C GLU A 119 31.13 13.26 -11.24
N ILE A 120 30.39 12.53 -12.08
CA ILE A 120 28.99 12.18 -11.84
C ILE A 120 28.86 11.24 -10.64
N LEU A 121 29.65 10.16 -10.59
CA LEU A 121 29.61 9.20 -9.49
C LEU A 121 30.00 9.80 -8.11
N ASN A 122 30.70 10.94 -8.11
CA ASN A 122 31.05 11.69 -6.91
C ASN A 122 30.15 12.92 -6.67
N GLY A 123 29.07 13.09 -7.43
CA GLY A 123 28.10 14.19 -7.25
C GLY A 123 28.66 15.58 -7.54
N LYS A 124 29.72 15.68 -8.35
CA LYS A 124 30.34 16.98 -8.69
C LYS A 124 29.61 17.72 -9.81
N ARG A 125 28.72 17.05 -10.56
CA ARG A 125 27.96 17.63 -11.67
C ARG A 125 26.79 16.75 -12.07
#